data_AF-A0A9Q1AB98-F1
#
_entry.id   AF-A0A9Q1AB98-F1
#
_cell.length_a   1.000
_cell.length_b   1.000
_cell.length_c   1.000
_cell.angle_alpha   90.00
_cell.angle_beta   90.00
_cell.angle_gamma   90.00
#
_symmetry.space_group_name_H-M   'P 1'
#
loop_
_entity.id
_entity.type
_entity.pdbx_description
1 polymer ?
#
loop_
_entity_poly.entity_id
_entity_poly.type
_entity_poly.pdbx_seq_one_letter_code
_entity_poly.pdbx_strand_id
1 'polypeptide(L)'
;MPLTDNTIPQNAEDSILFPIEEIVQSPLPGYVGPTSISFSADDSLVTYLFSPDHTLSRKVFAFDLKSGRQELFFGPPDGGLDESNISPEEKLRRERLRERGLGVTWYEWVKTGSTRKAIMVPLPAGLYLQEFHSFKTRA
;
A
#
# COMPACT_ATOMS: atom_id res chain seq x y z
N MET A 1 61.07 21.14 12.15
CA MET A 1 59.81 20.74 11.50
C MET A 1 59.36 19.44 12.15
N PRO A 2 58.30 19.42 12.98
CA PRO A 2 57.80 18.18 13.53
C PRO A 2 56.70 17.58 12.64
N LEU A 3 56.96 16.32 12.27
CA LEU A 3 56.09 15.14 12.18
C LEU A 3 54.59 15.33 11.88
N THR A 4 54.21 14.68 10.79
CA THR A 4 52.86 14.39 10.30
C THR A 4 51.93 13.82 11.38
N ASP A 5 50.79 14.48 11.60
CA ASP A 5 49.63 13.84 12.22
C ASP A 5 49.08 12.79 11.25
N ASN A 6 49.35 11.51 11.55
CA ASN A 6 48.63 10.40 10.98
C ASN A 6 47.23 10.36 11.60
N THR A 7 46.29 11.14 11.06
CA THR A 7 44.88 10.94 11.34
C THR A 7 44.45 9.63 10.70
N ILE A 8 44.38 8.58 11.52
CA ILE A 8 43.70 7.31 11.21
C ILE A 8 42.35 7.67 10.57
N PRO A 9 42.00 7.19 9.36
CA PRO A 9 40.63 7.33 8.89
C PRO A 9 39.76 6.54 9.87
N GLN A 10 39.07 7.27 10.74
CA GLN A 10 38.03 6.72 11.59
C GLN A 10 37.05 6.02 10.66
N ASN A 11 36.85 4.71 10.88
CA ASN A 11 35.96 3.85 10.10
C ASN A 11 34.60 4.53 9.92
N ALA A 12 34.38 5.12 8.74
CA ALA A 12 33.09 5.71 8.36
C ALA A 12 31.97 4.65 8.25
N GLU A 13 32.35 3.36 8.28
CA GLU A 13 31.48 2.19 8.27
C GLU A 13 30.68 2.04 9.60
N ASP A 14 31.20 2.53 10.73
CA ASP A 14 30.53 2.39 12.05
C ASP A 14 29.36 3.39 12.24
N SER A 15 29.15 4.31 11.29
CA SER A 15 28.09 5.33 11.35
C SER A 15 26.92 5.09 10.41
N ILE A 16 26.91 3.97 9.68
CA ILE A 16 25.85 3.65 8.70
C ILE A 16 24.80 2.77 9.38
N LEU A 17 23.73 3.39 9.89
CA LEU A 17 22.59 2.68 10.52
C LEU A 17 21.79 1.80 9.54
N PHE A 18 21.95 1.99 8.22
CA PHE A 18 21.27 1.23 7.16
C PHE A 18 22.23 0.96 5.98
N PRO A 19 22.48 -0.30 5.59
CA PRO A 19 23.28 -0.64 4.41
C PRO A 19 22.79 0.09 3.15
N ILE A 20 23.71 0.42 2.24
CA ILE A 20 23.37 1.12 0.98
C ILE A 20 22.35 0.29 0.18
N GLU A 21 22.52 -1.02 0.19
CA GLU A 21 21.64 -1.99 -0.47
C GLU A 21 20.21 -1.92 0.04
N GLU A 22 19.99 -1.48 1.29
CA GLU A 22 18.67 -1.29 1.90
C GLU A 22 18.05 0.06 1.49
N ILE A 23 18.88 1.09 1.39
CA ILE A 23 18.46 2.46 1.04
C ILE A 23 18.03 2.57 -0.43
N VAL A 24 18.60 1.76 -1.32
CA VAL A 24 18.25 1.79 -2.76
C VAL A 24 17.00 0.98 -3.12
N GLN A 25 16.41 0.27 -2.17
CA GLN A 25 15.22 -0.55 -2.41
C GLN A 25 13.95 0.29 -2.54
N SER A 26 12.88 -0.34 -3.03
CA SER A 26 11.56 0.27 -3.10
C SER A 26 10.51 -0.76 -2.67
N PRO A 27 9.70 -0.49 -1.63
CA PRO A 27 9.67 0.72 -0.79
C PRO A 27 10.92 0.88 0.10
N LEU A 28 11.18 2.11 0.55
CA LEU A 28 12.26 2.40 1.49
C LEU A 28 11.98 1.78 2.86
N PRO A 29 13.02 1.45 3.66
CA PRO A 29 12.86 1.04 5.04
C PRO A 29 12.02 2.04 5.83
N GLY A 30 11.00 1.55 6.54
CA GLY A 30 10.07 2.40 7.31
C GLY A 30 9.01 3.15 6.49
N TYR A 31 9.02 3.08 5.15
CA TYR A 31 8.00 3.71 4.29
C TYR A 31 6.85 2.75 3.92
N VAL A 32 6.81 1.56 4.51
CA VAL A 32 5.70 0.61 4.36
C VAL A 32 4.57 1.03 5.29
N GLY A 33 3.69 1.90 4.79
CA GLY A 33 2.53 2.41 5.52
C GLY A 33 1.24 2.29 4.72
N PRO A 34 0.07 2.33 5.41
CA PRO A 34 -1.22 2.46 4.77
C PRO A 34 -1.29 3.69 3.86
N THR A 35 -1.89 3.54 2.68
CA THR A 35 -2.14 4.62 1.72
C THR A 35 -3.59 4.60 1.28
N SER A 36 -4.05 5.69 0.62
CA SER A 36 -5.44 5.80 0.12
C SER A 36 -6.47 5.48 1.21
N ILE A 37 -6.32 6.11 2.38
CA ILE A 37 -7.19 5.90 3.54
C ILE A 37 -8.56 6.49 3.23
N SER A 38 -9.62 5.72 3.48
CA SER A 38 -11.00 6.17 3.26
C SER A 38 -11.94 5.57 4.31
N PHE A 39 -13.06 6.24 4.54
CA PHE A 39 -14.07 5.84 5.53
C PHE A 39 -15.30 5.27 4.83
N SER A 40 -15.88 4.22 5.41
CA SER A 40 -17.21 3.74 5.02
C SER A 40 -18.27 4.81 5.25
N ALA A 41 -19.36 4.80 4.48
CA ALA A 41 -20.44 5.79 4.60
C ALA A 41 -21.15 5.85 5.97
N ASP A 42 -20.96 4.85 6.84
CA ASP A 42 -21.49 4.81 8.21
C ASP A 42 -20.39 4.95 9.28
N ASP A 43 -19.19 5.35 8.89
CA ASP A 43 -18.03 5.57 9.76
C ASP A 43 -17.63 4.38 10.64
N SER A 44 -18.02 3.16 10.27
CA SER A 44 -17.71 1.96 11.04
C SER A 44 -16.38 1.31 10.65
N LEU A 45 -15.95 1.50 9.40
CA LEU A 45 -14.75 0.91 8.83
C LEU A 45 -13.84 1.98 8.26
N VAL A 46 -12.53 1.79 8.45
CA VAL A 46 -11.48 2.53 7.74
C VAL A 46 -10.83 1.57 6.76
N THR A 47 -10.88 1.87 5.48
CA THR A 47 -10.19 1.10 4.43
C THR A 47 -8.91 1.79 4.00
N TYR A 48 -7.94 1.00 3.54
CA TYR A 48 -6.67 1.50 3.03
C TYR A 48 -5.96 0.46 2.18
N LEU A 49 -5.01 0.93 1.37
CA LEU A 49 -4.08 0.10 0.62
C LEU A 49 -2.84 -0.20 1.47
N PHE A 50 -2.52 -1.48 1.61
CA PHE A 50 -1.38 -1.93 2.40
C PHE A 50 -0.78 -3.23 1.84
N SER A 51 0.52 -3.40 2.07
CA SER A 51 1.27 -4.62 1.74
C SER A 51 1.95 -5.15 3.01
N PRO A 52 1.41 -6.20 3.66
CA PRO A 52 2.07 -6.83 4.81
C PRO A 52 3.46 -7.39 4.46
N ASP A 53 3.66 -7.78 3.21
CA ASP A 53 4.92 -8.38 2.73
C ASP A 53 6.00 -7.35 2.41
N HIS A 54 5.78 -6.06 2.75
CA HIS A 54 6.73 -4.97 2.47
C HIS A 54 7.09 -4.79 0.98
N THR A 55 6.20 -5.19 0.06
CA THR A 55 6.38 -5.02 -1.38
C THR A 55 5.61 -3.81 -1.93
N LEU A 56 5.81 -3.51 -3.21
CA LEU A 56 4.98 -2.54 -3.93
C LEU A 56 3.55 -3.07 -4.19
N SER A 57 3.32 -4.38 -4.10
CA SER A 57 2.02 -5.00 -4.38
C SER A 57 1.08 -4.86 -3.19
N ARG A 58 0.09 -3.97 -3.31
CA ARG A 58 -0.85 -3.63 -2.25
C ARG A 58 -2.19 -4.33 -2.44
N LYS A 59 -2.88 -4.56 -1.33
CA LYS A 59 -4.25 -5.06 -1.27
C LYS A 59 -5.10 -4.07 -0.45
N VAL A 60 -6.42 -4.19 -0.53
CA VAL A 60 -7.31 -3.37 0.31
C VAL A 60 -7.52 -4.09 1.63
N PHE A 61 -7.18 -3.40 2.72
CA PHE A 61 -7.49 -3.83 4.08
C PHE A 61 -8.61 -2.96 4.63
N ALA A 62 -9.40 -3.53 5.54
CA ALA A 62 -10.37 -2.82 6.34
C ALA A 62 -9.98 -2.94 7.82
N PHE A 63 -10.12 -1.84 8.54
CA PHE A 63 -9.98 -1.76 9.98
C PHE A 63 -11.35 -1.45 10.58
N ASP A 64 -11.86 -2.37 11.39
CA ASP A 64 -13.10 -2.18 12.12
C ASP A 64 -12.83 -1.37 13.40
N LEU A 65 -13.44 -0.19 13.48
CA LEU A 65 -13.28 0.74 14.59
C LEU A 65 -13.88 0.21 15.90
N LYS A 66 -14.85 -0.72 15.84
CA LYS A 66 -15.47 -1.30 17.04
C LYS A 66 -14.65 -2.44 17.62
N SER A 67 -14.20 -3.37 16.78
CA SER A 67 -13.40 -4.51 17.23
C SER A 67 -11.91 -4.22 17.33
N GLY A 68 -11.44 -3.13 16.72
CA GLY A 68 -10.02 -2.76 16.64
C GLY A 68 -9.20 -3.72 15.80
N ARG A 69 -9.83 -4.47 14.88
CA ARG A 69 -9.18 -5.51 14.07
C ARG A 69 -9.03 -5.07 12.63
N GLN A 70 -7.86 -5.37 12.08
CA GLN A 70 -7.57 -5.26 10.66
C GLN A 70 -7.82 -6.60 9.97
N GLU A 71 -8.47 -6.58 8.81
CA GLU A 71 -8.68 -7.75 7.96
C GLU A 71 -8.46 -7.43 6.48
N LEU A 72 -8.12 -8.45 5.70
CA LEU A 72 -8.05 -8.33 4.24
C LEU A 72 -9.47 -8.16 3.71
N PHE A 73 -9.73 -7.02 3.08
CA PHE A 73 -11.06 -6.72 2.54
C PHE A 73 -11.19 -7.06 1.06
N PHE A 74 -10.15 -6.78 0.27
CA PHE A 74 -10.09 -7.16 -1.12
C PHE A 74 -8.66 -7.52 -1.53
N GLY A 75 -8.49 -8.72 -2.06
CA GLY A 75 -7.29 -9.19 -2.73
C GLY A 75 -7.60 -9.49 -4.20
N PRO A 76 -6.84 -8.95 -5.16
CA PRO A 76 -7.04 -9.27 -6.57
C PRO A 76 -6.75 -10.76 -6.82
N PRO A 77 -7.62 -11.49 -7.57
CA PRO A 77 -7.48 -12.93 -7.77
C PRO A 77 -6.17 -13.31 -8.49
N ASP A 78 -5.77 -12.50 -9.48
CA ASP A 78 -4.55 -12.72 -10.27
C ASP A 78 -3.37 -11.86 -9.80
N GLY A 79 -3.41 -11.35 -8.57
CA GLY A 79 -2.35 -10.48 -8.03
C GLY A 79 -2.46 -9.00 -8.43
N GLY A 80 -3.33 -8.66 -9.38
CA GLY A 80 -3.74 -7.28 -9.69
C GLY A 80 -2.88 -6.62 -10.77
N LEU A 81 -2.57 -5.34 -10.59
CA LEU A 81 -1.79 -4.58 -11.56
C LEU A 81 -0.29 -4.86 -11.37
N ASP A 82 0.40 -5.28 -12.43
CA ASP A 82 1.82 -5.60 -12.45
C ASP A 82 2.53 -4.90 -13.63
N GLU A 83 3.87 -4.92 -13.69
CA GLU A 83 4.59 -4.25 -14.78
C GLU A 83 4.36 -4.86 -16.18
N SER A 84 3.91 -6.12 -16.24
CA SER A 84 3.71 -6.86 -17.48
C SER A 84 2.33 -6.64 -18.11
N ASN A 85 1.34 -6.25 -17.31
CA ASN A 85 -0.07 -6.12 -17.69
C ASN A 85 -0.56 -4.67 -17.80
N ILE A 86 0.35 -3.70 -17.66
CA ILE A 86 0.06 -2.27 -17.83
C ILE A 86 0.13 -1.87 -19.30
N SER A 87 -0.89 -1.13 -19.78
CA SER A 87 -0.87 -0.55 -21.13
C SER A 87 0.17 0.59 -21.26
N PRO A 88 0.71 0.86 -22.46
CA PRO A 88 1.68 1.95 -22.65
C PRO A 88 1.17 3.32 -22.20
N GLU A 89 -0.11 3.62 -22.44
CA GLU A 89 -0.74 4.87 -22.01
C GLU A 89 -0.81 4.99 -20.49
N GLU A 90 -1.21 3.90 -19.81
CA GLU A 90 -1.27 3.85 -18.36
C GLU A 90 0.12 3.95 -17.73
N LYS A 91 1.14 3.33 -18.35
CA LYS A 91 2.54 3.49 -17.94
C LYS A 91 2.99 4.96 -17.98
N LEU A 92 2.68 5.67 -19.05
CA LEU A 92 2.99 7.11 -19.17
C LEU A 92 2.23 7.96 -18.16
N ARG A 93 0.96 7.64 -17.90
CA ARG A 93 0.15 8.32 -16.87
C ARG A 93 0.78 8.14 -15.49
N ARG A 94 1.17 6.91 -15.14
CA ARG A 94 1.79 6.56 -13.86
C ARG A 94 3.16 7.22 -13.67
N GLU A 95 3.97 7.28 -14.71
CA GLU A 95 5.27 7.98 -14.68
C GLU A 95 5.07 9.46 -14.31
N ARG A 96 4.08 10.13 -14.92
CA ARG A 96 3.75 11.53 -14.60
C ARG A 96 3.26 11.71 -13.17
N LEU A 97 2.50 10.75 -12.66
CA LEU A 97 2.00 10.73 -11.28
C LEU A 97 3.03 10.22 -10.27
N ARG A 98 4.18 9.72 -10.74
CA ARG A 98 5.19 9.03 -9.93
C ARG A 98 4.61 7.86 -9.13
N GLU A 99 3.60 7.19 -9.69
CA GLU A 99 2.92 6.06 -9.05
C GLU A 99 3.67 4.76 -9.35
N ARG A 100 4.27 4.15 -8.33
CA ARG A 100 5.06 2.90 -8.43
C ARG A 100 4.39 1.69 -7.76
N GLY A 101 3.25 1.86 -7.11
CA GLY A 101 2.49 0.78 -6.48
C GLY A 101 1.97 -0.26 -7.47
N LEU A 102 1.95 -1.52 -7.05
CA LEU A 102 1.44 -2.66 -7.79
C LEU A 102 0.23 -3.25 -7.04
N GLY A 103 -0.41 -4.26 -7.61
CA GLY A 103 -1.60 -4.88 -7.06
C GLY A 103 -2.80 -3.94 -7.20
N VAL A 104 -3.39 -3.54 -6.07
CA VAL A 104 -4.44 -2.52 -6.04
C VAL A 104 -3.81 -1.15 -5.87
N THR A 105 -3.95 -0.29 -6.88
CA THR A 105 -3.42 1.08 -6.87
C THR A 105 -4.47 2.12 -6.51
N TRP A 106 -5.75 1.83 -6.73
CA TRP A 106 -6.88 2.72 -6.45
C TRP A 106 -8.11 1.90 -6.09
N TYR A 107 -8.94 2.46 -5.22
CA TYR A 107 -10.29 1.98 -4.97
C TYR A 107 -11.17 3.16 -4.55
N GLU A 108 -12.48 3.02 -4.68
CA GLU A 108 -13.43 4.03 -4.23
C GLU A 108 -14.64 3.38 -3.56
N TRP A 109 -15.14 3.99 -2.48
CA TRP A 109 -16.42 3.61 -1.90
C TRP A 109 -17.57 3.92 -2.85
N VAL A 110 -18.49 2.97 -2.98
CA VAL A 110 -19.71 3.16 -3.76
C VAL A 110 -20.62 4.16 -3.03
N LYS A 111 -20.91 5.29 -3.70
CA LYS A 111 -21.80 6.36 -3.20
C LYS A 111 -23.28 5.99 -3.36
N THR A 112 -23.66 4.81 -2.93
CA THR A 112 -25.07 4.51 -2.66
C THR A 112 -25.28 4.77 -1.16
N GLY A 113 -26.48 5.18 -0.74
CA GLY A 113 -26.73 5.59 0.67
C GLY A 113 -26.28 4.54 1.71
N SER A 114 -26.37 4.88 3.00
CA SER A 114 -25.81 4.12 4.14
C SER A 114 -26.20 2.64 4.26
N THR A 115 -27.04 2.11 3.38
CA THR A 115 -27.52 0.72 3.34
C THR A 115 -26.54 -0.27 2.72
N ARG A 116 -25.64 0.13 1.81
CA ARG A 116 -24.68 -0.80 1.17
C ARG A 116 -23.25 -0.30 1.28
N LYS A 117 -22.43 -1.10 1.96
CA LYS A 117 -20.98 -0.87 2.07
C LYS A 117 -20.28 -1.68 1.01
N ALA A 118 -19.88 -1.02 -0.07
CA ALA A 118 -19.14 -1.65 -1.14
C ALA A 118 -18.01 -0.75 -1.61
N ILE A 119 -16.90 -1.36 -2.02
CA ILE A 119 -15.83 -0.67 -2.73
C ILE A 119 -15.79 -1.15 -4.17
N MET A 120 -15.39 -0.24 -5.04
CA MET A 120 -15.11 -0.47 -6.44
C MET A 120 -13.60 -0.42 -6.65
N VAL A 121 -13.05 -1.44 -7.29
CA VAL A 121 -11.60 -1.59 -7.51
C VAL A 121 -11.33 -1.77 -9.01
N PRO A 122 -10.78 -0.74 -9.70
CA PRO A 122 -10.36 -0.87 -11.08
C PRO A 122 -9.02 -1.63 -11.18
N LEU A 123 -8.99 -2.67 -12.02
CA LEU A 123 -7.79 -3.45 -12.33
C LEU A 123 -7.68 -3.63 -13.86
N PRO A 124 -6.50 -4.01 -14.39
CA PRO A 124 -6.32 -4.25 -15.83
C PRO A 124 -7.30 -5.29 -16.40
N ALA A 125 -7.66 -6.31 -15.60
CA ALA A 125 -8.62 -7.35 -16.00
C ALA A 125 -10.09 -6.90 -15.99
N GLY A 126 -10.40 -5.74 -15.38
CA GLY A 126 -11.77 -5.22 -15.28
C GLY A 126 -12.06 -4.50 -13.98
N LEU A 127 -13.34 -4.18 -13.79
CA LEU A 127 -13.85 -3.47 -12.62
C LEU A 127 -14.44 -4.45 -11.61
N TYR A 128 -13.92 -4.44 -10.40
CA TYR A 128 -14.35 -5.31 -9.32
C TYR A 128 -15.23 -4.55 -8.32
N LEU A 129 -16.24 -5.23 -7.80
CA LEU A 129 -17.11 -4.73 -6.74
C LEU A 129 -17.01 -5.68 -5.54
N GLN A 130 -16.57 -5.17 -4.40
CA GLN A 130 -16.46 -5.94 -3.17
C GLN A 130 -17.42 -5.37 -2.13
N GLU A 131 -18.32 -6.23 -1.64
CA GLU A 131 -19.31 -5.86 -0.63
C GLU A 131 -18.88 -6.32 0.76
N PHE A 132 -19.12 -5.47 1.74
CA PHE A 132 -18.96 -5.80 3.15
C PHE A 132 -20.26 -6.41 3.69
N HIS A 133 -20.18 -7.68 4.09
CA HIS A 133 -21.29 -8.38 4.72
C HIS A 133 -21.05 -8.39 6.23
N SER A 134 -21.77 -7.53 6.96
CA SER A 134 -21.86 -7.66 8.41
C SER A 134 -22.67 -8.92 8.73
N PHE A 135 -22.02 -9.98 9.17
CA PHE A 135 -22.74 -11.07 9.81
C PHE A 135 -23.30 -10.54 11.13
N LYS A 136 -24.62 -10.35 11.19
CA LYS A 136 -25.32 -10.16 12.47
C LYS A 136 -25.15 -11.45 13.27
N THR A 137 -24.22 -11.48 14.22
CA THR A 137 -24.24 -12.49 15.28
C THR A 137 -25.55 -12.33 16.03
N ARG A 138 -26.39 -13.36 15.94
CA ARG A 138 -27.72 -13.43 16.55
C ARG A 138 -27.57 -14.29 17.81
N ALA A 139 -27.47 -13.65 18.98
CA ALA A 139 -27.90 -14.14 20.30
C ALA A 139 -27.41 -13.15 21.38
#